data_AF-A0A3D5Z5E8-F1
#
_entry.id   AF-A0A3D5Z5E8-F1
#
_cell.length_a   1.000
_cell.length_b   1.000
_cell.length_c   1.000
_cell.angle_alpha   90.00
_cell.angle_beta   90.00
_cell.angle_gamma   90.00
#
_symmetry.space_group_name_H-M   'P 1'
#
loop_
_entity.id
_entity.type
_entity.pdbx_description
1 polymer ?
#
loop_
_entity_poly.entity_id
_entity_poly.type
_entity_poly.pdbx_seq_one_letter_code
_entity_poly.pdbx_strand_id
1 'polypeptide(L)' 'MKISFEDYNIPDVFKFIRESANITQPELAKKMHKSVQWVKAVERGTINIKLETYLEFCRICGIKVLNVKK' A
#
# COMPACT_ATOMS: atom_id res chain seq x y z
N MET A 1 4.02 9.79 11.73
CA MET A 1 2.66 9.41 12.16
C MET A 1 2.68 7.94 12.59
N LYS A 2 2.11 7.59 13.74
CA LYS A 2 1.89 6.19 14.14
C LYS A 2 0.45 5.84 13.80
N ILE A 3 0.25 4.77 13.03
CA ILE A 3 -1.07 4.37 12.53
C ILE A 3 -1.35 2.97 13.08
N SER A 4 -2.52 2.82 13.70
CA SER A 4 -3.08 1.53 14.08
C SER A 4 -4.35 1.33 13.27
N PHE A 5 -4.50 0.15 12.68
CA PHE A 5 -5.74 -0.22 12.00
C PHE A 5 -6.48 -1.20 12.90
N GLU A 6 -7.64 -0.79 13.41
CA GLU A 6 -8.60 -1.61 14.14
C GLU A 6 -9.81 -1.81 13.22
N ASP A 7 -10.31 -3.05 13.09
CA ASP A 7 -11.45 -3.40 12.23
C ASP A 7 -11.35 -2.87 10.77
N TYR A 8 -10.23 -3.19 10.10
CA TYR A 8 -9.97 -2.73 8.74
C TYR A 8 -10.18 -3.80 7.67
N ASN A 9 -10.48 -3.34 6.45
CA ASN A 9 -10.37 -4.16 5.25
C ASN A 9 -9.02 -3.90 4.57
N ILE A 10 -8.34 -4.97 4.12
CA ILE A 10 -7.01 -4.90 3.49
C ILE A 10 -6.95 -3.89 2.32
N PRO A 11 -7.92 -3.84 1.39
CA PRO A 11 -7.90 -2.92 0.26
C PRO A 11 -7.96 -1.45 0.69
N ASP A 12 -8.72 -1.15 1.75
CA ASP A 12 -8.83 0.20 2.29
C ASP A 12 -7.51 0.65 2.92
N VAL A 13 -6.76 -0.27 3.54
CA VAL A 13 -5.41 0.02 4.05
C VAL A 13 -4.48 0.41 2.91
N PHE A 14 -4.48 -0.33 1.80
CA PHE A 14 -3.64 0.01 0.64
C PHE A 14 -3.99 1.38 0.05
N LYS A 15 -5.29 1.63 -0.13
CA LYS A 15 -5.80 2.91 -0.62
C LYS A 15 -5.39 4.05 0.30
N PHE A 16 -5.57 3.89 1.60
CA PHE A 16 -5.19 4.87 2.60
C PHE A 16 -3.68 5.15 2.58
N ILE A 17 -2.83 4.13 2.50
CA ILE A 17 -1.37 4.32 2.43
C ILE A 17 -1.00 5.15 1.21
N ARG A 18 -1.58 4.85 0.03
CA ARG A 18 -1.34 5.63 -1.18
C ARG A 18 -1.80 7.08 -1.03
N GLU A 19 -2.99 7.29 -0.50
CA GLU A 19 -3.57 8.64 -0.32
C GLU A 19 -2.81 9.45 0.72
N SER A 20 -2.28 8.82 1.76
CA SER A 20 -1.40 9.48 2.73
C SER A 20 -0.10 10.01 2.13
N ALA A 21 0.34 9.43 1.00
CA ALA A 21 1.50 9.89 0.24
C ALA A 21 1.15 10.94 -0.84
N ASN A 22 -0.14 11.34 -0.93
CA ASN A 22 -0.65 12.29 -1.92
C ASN A 22 -0.30 11.94 -3.37
N ILE A 23 -0.35 10.65 -3.71
CA ILE A 23 -0.12 10.15 -5.08
C ILE A 23 -1.34 9.41 -5.63
N THR A 24 -1.49 9.46 -6.95
CA THR A 24 -2.56 8.77 -7.69
C THR A 24 -2.20 7.31 -7.98
N GLN A 25 -3.19 6.49 -8.34
CA GLN A 25 -2.96 5.09 -8.73
C GLN A 25 -1.98 4.95 -9.92
N PRO A 26 -2.04 5.78 -10.99
CA PRO A 26 -1.06 5.72 -12.08
C PRO A 26 0.36 6.09 -11.65
N GLU A 27 0.52 7.07 -10.77
CA GLU A 27 1.85 7.45 -10.25
C GLU A 27 2.45 6.35 -9.40
N LEU A 28 1.65 5.72 -8.53
CA LEU A 28 2.09 4.57 -7.75
C LEU A 28 2.48 3.41 -8.67
N ALA A 29 1.66 3.09 -9.68
CA ALA A 29 1.95 2.04 -10.65
C ALA A 29 3.29 2.29 -11.36
N LYS A 30 3.53 3.54 -11.79
CA LYS A 30 4.81 3.95 -12.39
C LYS A 30 5.99 3.77 -11.44
N LYS A 31 5.86 4.19 -10.18
CA LYS A 31 6.91 4.07 -9.16
C LYS A 31 7.21 2.61 -8.77
N MET A 32 6.20 1.73 -8.83
CA MET A 32 6.33 0.29 -8.55
C MET A 32 6.71 -0.54 -9.78
N HIS A 33 6.84 0.08 -10.96
CA HIS A 33 6.99 -0.65 -12.24
C HIS A 33 5.90 -1.71 -12.46
N LYS A 34 4.65 -1.37 -12.13
CA LYS A 34 3.45 -2.21 -12.31
C LYS A 34 2.44 -1.52 -13.23
N SER A 35 1.42 -2.27 -13.66
CA SER A 35 0.30 -1.69 -14.40
C SER A 35 -0.67 -0.97 -13.46
N VAL A 36 -1.42 0.01 -13.99
CA VAL A 36 -2.48 0.70 -13.22
C VAL A 36 -3.56 -0.30 -12.79
N GLN A 37 -3.83 -1.30 -13.62
CA GLN A 37 -4.77 -2.39 -13.34
C GLN A 37 -4.32 -3.21 -12.13
N TRP A 38 -3.01 -3.45 -11.98
CA TRP A 38 -2.46 -4.13 -10.82
C TRP A 38 -2.73 -3.34 -9.53
N VAL A 39 -2.46 -2.02 -9.52
CA VAL A 39 -2.76 -1.16 -8.35
C VAL A 39 -4.25 -1.20 -8.03
N LYS A 40 -5.12 -1.09 -9.04
CA LYS A 40 -6.58 -1.20 -8.85
C LYS A 40 -7.03 -2.57 -8.34
N ALA A 41 -6.31 -3.64 -8.66
CA ALA A 41 -6.61 -4.99 -8.18
C ALA A 41 -6.22 -5.14 -6.71
N VAL A 42 -5.08 -4.57 -6.30
CA VAL A 42 -4.67 -4.49 -4.89
C VAL A 42 -5.69 -3.69 -4.07
N GLU A 43 -6.02 -2.48 -4.51
CA GLU A 43 -6.98 -1.59 -3.81
C GLU A 43 -8.44 -2.06 -3.89
N ARG A 44 -8.73 -3.13 -4.64
CA ARG A 44 -10.03 -3.82 -4.63
C ARG A 44 -10.00 -5.15 -3.88
N GLY A 45 -8.83 -5.61 -3.45
CA GLY A 45 -8.67 -6.91 -2.79
C GLY A 45 -8.83 -8.12 -3.72
N THR A 46 -8.73 -7.92 -5.04
CA THR A 46 -8.88 -9.01 -6.00
C THR A 46 -7.58 -9.79 -6.23
N ILE A 47 -6.46 -9.27 -5.73
CA ILE A 47 -5.17 -9.98 -5.73
C ILE A 47 -4.51 -9.86 -4.35
N ASN A 48 -3.87 -10.95 -3.94
CA ASN A 48 -2.99 -10.95 -2.78
C ASN A 48 -1.56 -10.65 -3.22
N ILE A 49 -0.88 -9.76 -2.50
CA ILE A 49 0.51 -9.42 -2.74
C ILE A 49 1.39 -10.03 -1.66
N LYS A 50 2.65 -10.28 -2.01
CA LYS A 50 3.65 -10.75 -1.05
C LYS A 50 4.03 -9.64 -0.08
N LEU A 51 4.53 -10.03 1.10
CA LEU A 51 5.03 -9.08 2.10
C LEU A 51 6.14 -8.18 1.54
N GLU A 52 7.05 -8.72 0.72
CA GLU A 52 8.11 -7.94 0.05
C GLU A 52 7.53 -6.78 -0.78
N THR A 53 6.44 -7.04 -1.51
CA THR A 53 5.76 -6.04 -2.34
C THR A 53 5.02 -5.01 -1.48
N TYR A 54 4.44 -5.44 -0.35
CA TYR A 54 3.85 -4.52 0.63
C TYR A 54 4.90 -3.57 1.22
N LEU A 55 6.08 -4.09 1.61
CA LEU A 55 7.16 -3.26 2.13
C LEU A 55 7.66 -2.25 1.10
N GLU A 56 7.76 -2.66 -0.17
CA GLU A 56 8.08 -1.75 -1.27
C GLU A 56 7.02 -0.67 -1.47
N PHE A 57 5.74 -1.04 -1.45
CA PHE A 57 4.59 -0.12 -1.52
C PHE A 57 4.68 0.95 -0.43
N CYS A 58 4.85 0.52 0.82
CA CYS A 58 5.00 1.42 1.96
C CYS A 58 6.20 2.36 1.78
N ARG A 59 7.36 1.83 1.37
CA ARG A 59 8.58 2.62 1.14
C ARG A 59 8.35 3.72 0.09
N ILE A 60 7.70 3.39 -1.02
CA ILE A 60 7.36 4.35 -2.09
C ILE A 60 6.40 5.44 -1.59
N CYS A 61 5.49 5.06 -0.70
CA CYS A 61 4.54 5.97 -0.05
C CYS A 61 5.15 6.71 1.17
N GLY A 62 6.45 6.57 1.43
CA GLY A 62 7.11 7.26 2.55
C GLY A 62 6.78 6.68 3.93
N ILE A 63 6.18 5.49 4.00
CA ILE A 63 5.85 4.80 5.24
C ILE A 63 6.98 3.85 5.63
N LYS A 64 7.55 4.09 6.83
CA LYS A 64 8.50 3.18 7.45
C LYS A 64 7.75 2.13 8.29
N VAL A 65 7.76 0.88 7.84
CA VAL A 65 7.24 -0.26 8.60
C VAL A 65 8.25 -0.64 9.66
N LEU A 66 7.81 -0.74 10.92
CA LEU A 66 8.65 -1.12 12.06
C LEU A 66 8.17 -2.48 12.58
N ASN A 67 9.13 -3.39 12.81
CA ASN A 67 8.84 -4.61 13.55
C ASN A 67 8.91 -4.30 15.04
N VAL A 68 7.75 -4.12 15.66
CA VAL A 68 7.66 -3.95 17.12
C VAL A 68 7.59 -5.34 17.73
N LYS A 69 8.74 -5.90 18.10
CA LYS A 69 8.74 -7.07 19.00
C LYS A 69 8.13 -6.61 20.33
N LYS A 70 7.14 -7.36 20.83
CA LYS A 70 6.60 -7.18 22.18
C LYS A 70 7.70 -7.39 23.22
#